data_AF-A0ABD0J1F6-F1
#
_entry.id   AF-A0ABD0J1F6-F1
#
_cell.length_a   1.000
_cell.length_b   1.000
_cell.length_c   1.000
_cell.angle_alpha   90.00
_cell.angle_beta   90.00
_cell.angle_gamma   90.00
#
_symmetry.space_group_name_H-M   'P 1'
#
loop_
_entity.id
_entity.type
_entity.pdbx_description
1 polymer ?
#
loop_
_entity_poly.entity_id
_entity_poly.type
_entity_poly.pdbx_seq_one_letter_code
_entity_poly.pdbx_strand_id
1 'polypeptide(L)'
;RQCSFFRPLADLFSESQTLSTAYNTWKVGNSSQTTEIPEVSPVYEDTFDGIITDETLRLIETVVNGGILPVLVLFGFAGNVTNMVVFVRQGLGDRINLCLFSLAITDTGFLLFHMASRTFVLFNLFDKELGAYWQ
;
A
#
# COMPACT_ATOMS: atom_id res chain seq x y z
N ARG A 1 55.55 16.88 17.59
CA ARG A 1 55.47 16.52 16.16
C ARG A 1 54.16 17.09 15.64
N GLN A 2 54.24 18.16 14.86
CA GLN A 2 53.07 18.94 14.44
C GLN A 2 52.26 18.20 13.37
N CYS A 3 50.94 18.35 13.45
CA CYS A 3 49.96 17.79 12.54
C CYS A 3 50.00 18.50 11.18
N SER A 4 50.45 17.81 10.14
CA SER A 4 50.46 18.31 8.75
C SER A 4 49.18 17.91 7.98
N PHE A 5 48.00 18.01 8.60
CA PHE A 5 46.76 17.46 8.00
C PHE A 5 45.77 18.52 7.47
N PHE A 6 45.99 19.81 7.71
CA PHE A 6 45.12 20.85 7.15
C PHE A 6 45.77 21.48 5.93
N ARG A 7 45.32 21.08 4.72
CA ARG A 7 45.61 21.83 3.50
C ARG A 7 44.84 23.16 3.51
N PRO A 8 45.45 24.28 3.08
CA PRO A 8 44.77 25.57 3.02
C PRO A 8 43.56 25.52 2.08
N LEU A 9 42.45 26.13 2.51
CA LEU A 9 41.18 26.17 1.76
C LEU A 9 41.33 26.78 0.34
N ALA A 10 42.34 27.63 0.14
CA ALA A 10 42.66 28.25 -1.15
C ALA A 10 43.10 27.23 -2.20
N ASP A 11 43.79 26.16 -1.80
CA ASP A 11 44.25 25.11 -2.72
C ASP A 11 43.06 24.27 -3.21
N LEU A 12 42.12 23.95 -2.32
CA LEU A 12 40.88 23.23 -2.66
C LEU A 12 39.98 24.05 -3.59
N PHE A 13 39.92 25.37 -3.40
CA PHE A 13 39.13 26.24 -4.27
C PHE A 13 39.76 26.35 -5.67
N SER A 14 41.09 26.38 -5.77
CA SER A 14 41.81 26.35 -7.04
C SER A 14 41.56 25.04 -7.80
N GLU A 15 41.59 23.89 -7.11
CA GLU A 15 41.33 22.57 -7.69
C GLU A 15 39.87 22.42 -8.19
N SER A 16 38.91 23.00 -7.50
CA SER A 16 37.50 23.02 -7.95
C SER A 16 37.33 23.77 -9.28
N GLN A 17 38.03 24.88 -9.46
CA GLN A 17 37.94 25.67 -10.69
C GLN A 17 38.62 24.98 -11.87
N THR A 18 39.74 24.27 -11.65
CA THR A 18 40.40 23.50 -12.72
C THR A 18 39.56 22.31 -13.16
N LEU A 19 38.90 21.62 -12.21
CA LEU A 19 37.97 20.53 -12.53
C LEU A 19 36.74 21.02 -13.31
N SER A 20 36.18 22.18 -12.94
CA SER A 20 35.08 22.80 -13.68
C SER A 20 35.50 23.17 -15.11
N THR A 21 36.69 23.74 -15.28
CA THR A 21 37.22 24.12 -16.60
C THR A 21 37.52 22.89 -17.46
N ALA A 22 38.07 21.83 -16.87
CA ALA A 22 38.33 20.56 -17.55
C ALA A 22 37.01 19.90 -18.00
N TYR A 23 35.99 19.90 -17.15
CA TYR A 23 34.66 19.38 -17.49
C TYR A 23 34.01 20.13 -18.65
N ASN A 24 34.07 21.46 -18.64
CA ASN A 24 33.52 22.29 -19.71
C ASN A 24 34.26 22.08 -21.04
N THR A 25 35.58 21.91 -20.99
CA THR A 25 36.42 21.63 -22.18
C THR A 25 36.09 20.26 -22.78
N TRP A 26 35.93 19.23 -21.93
CA TRP A 26 35.51 17.90 -22.38
C TRP A 26 34.11 17.92 -23.00
N LYS A 27 33.16 18.61 -22.38
CA LYS A 27 31.78 18.72 -22.89
C LYS A 27 31.72 19.36 -24.28
N VAL A 28 32.49 20.43 -24.50
CA VAL A 28 32.57 21.10 -25.80
C VAL A 28 33.22 20.20 -26.84
N GLY A 29 34.30 19.48 -26.49
CA GLY A 29 34.96 18.53 -27.39
C GLY A 29 34.06 17.37 -27.82
N ASN A 30 33.22 16.86 -26.93
CA ASN A 30 32.30 15.75 -27.21
C ASN A 30 31.02 16.19 -27.96
N SER A 31 30.71 17.49 -28.00
CA SER A 31 29.51 18.01 -28.69
C SER A 31 29.68 18.13 -30.21
N SER A 32 30.92 18.10 -30.71
CA SER A 32 31.23 18.19 -32.15
C SER A 32 31.24 16.84 -32.86
N GLN A 33 30.96 15.74 -32.14
CA GLN A 33 30.92 14.38 -32.67
C GLN A 33 29.50 13.82 -32.59
N THR A 34 28.54 14.51 -33.20
CA THR A 34 27.21 13.93 -33.49
C THR A 34 27.32 13.13 -34.79
N THR A 35 28.01 12.00 -34.73
CA THR A 35 27.76 10.92 -35.69
C THR A 35 26.43 10.30 -35.28
N GLU A 36 25.46 10.29 -36.20
CA GLU A 36 24.12 9.74 -36.04
C GLU A 36 24.18 8.33 -35.44
N ILE A 37 23.97 8.23 -34.13
CA ILE A 37 23.67 6.98 -33.45
C ILE A 37 22.15 6.83 -33.63
N PRO A 38 21.64 5.72 -34.19
CA PRO A 38 20.21 5.48 -34.19
C PRO A 38 19.76 5.56 -32.73
N GLU A 39 18.82 6.45 -32.47
CA GLU A 39 18.19 6.65 -31.18
C GLU A 39 17.47 5.36 -30.78
N VAL A 40 18.22 4.37 -30.30
CA VAL A 40 17.70 3.35 -29.40
C VAL A 40 17.46 4.10 -28.11
N SER A 41 16.33 4.81 -28.10
CA SER A 41 15.63 5.12 -26.87
C SER A 41 15.59 3.81 -26.08
N PRO A 42 16.07 3.78 -24.82
CA PRO A 42 15.58 2.74 -23.95
C PRO A 42 14.06 2.94 -23.93
N VAL A 43 13.35 2.05 -24.61
CA VAL A 43 11.93 1.85 -24.41
C VAL A 43 11.79 1.42 -22.96
N TYR A 44 11.75 2.41 -22.07
CA TYR A 44 11.08 2.28 -20.80
C TYR A 44 9.60 2.40 -21.14
N GLU A 45 9.05 1.38 -21.79
CA GLU A 45 7.63 1.07 -21.63
C GLU A 45 7.46 0.62 -20.18
N ASP A 46 7.49 1.60 -19.27
CA ASP A 46 6.77 1.47 -18.02
C ASP A 46 5.30 1.68 -18.36
N THR A 47 4.72 0.72 -19.10
CA THR A 47 3.29 0.70 -19.41
C THR A 47 2.54 0.24 -18.16
N PHE A 48 2.69 0.96 -17.05
CA PHE A 48 1.76 0.88 -15.93
C PHE A 48 0.59 1.86 -16.09
N ASP A 49 0.42 2.47 -17.25
CA ASP A 49 -0.65 3.45 -17.52
C ASP A 49 -1.86 2.86 -18.28
N GLY A 50 -1.94 1.53 -18.42
CA GLY A 50 -3.07 0.85 -19.09
C GLY A 50 -3.35 -0.59 -18.68
N ILE A 51 -2.71 -1.11 -17.62
CA ILE A 51 -2.66 -2.55 -17.30
C ILE A 51 -3.78 -3.05 -16.37
N ILE A 52 -4.63 -2.17 -15.83
CA ILE A 52 -5.84 -2.62 -15.13
C ILE A 52 -7.06 -2.21 -15.96
N THR A 53 -7.46 -3.09 -16.88
CA THR A 53 -8.75 -3.03 -17.57
C THR A 53 -9.87 -3.04 -16.53
N ASP A 54 -10.93 -2.23 -16.72
CA ASP A 54 -12.09 -2.16 -15.81
C ASP A 54 -12.70 -3.55 -15.50
N GLU A 55 -12.61 -4.47 -16.45
CA GLU A 55 -13.03 -5.86 -16.27
C GLU A 55 -12.20 -6.61 -15.23
N THR A 56 -10.88 -6.40 -15.22
CA THR A 56 -9.97 -6.95 -14.21
C THR A 56 -10.30 -6.39 -12.83
N LEU A 57 -10.61 -5.09 -12.75
CA LEU A 57 -10.96 -4.44 -11.49
C LEU A 57 -12.28 -4.98 -10.93
N ARG A 58 -13.28 -5.21 -11.80
CA ARG A 58 -14.56 -5.86 -11.43
C ARG A 58 -14.38 -7.31 -10.99
N LEU A 59 -13.51 -8.08 -11.65
CA LEU A 59 -13.22 -9.45 -11.25
C LEU A 59 -12.54 -9.48 -9.88
N ILE A 60 -11.54 -8.63 -9.66
CA ILE A 60 -10.87 -8.50 -8.36
C ILE A 60 -11.89 -8.10 -7.29
N GLU A 61 -12.73 -7.11 -7.55
CA GLU A 61 -13.77 -6.69 -6.60
C GLU A 61 -14.74 -7.82 -6.30
N THR A 62 -15.16 -8.58 -7.31
CA THR A 62 -16.07 -9.73 -7.12
C THR A 62 -15.42 -10.84 -6.30
N VAL A 63 -14.16 -11.18 -6.57
CA VAL A 63 -13.43 -12.24 -5.83
C VAL A 63 -13.14 -11.80 -4.40
N VAL A 64 -12.73 -10.55 -4.21
CA VAL A 64 -12.41 -10.00 -2.89
C VAL A 64 -13.68 -9.87 -2.06
N ASN A 65 -14.71 -9.21 -2.59
CA ASN A 65 -15.94 -8.89 -1.87
C ASN A 65 -16.88 -10.11 -1.74
N GLY A 66 -16.88 -11.01 -2.74
CA GLY A 66 -17.72 -12.21 -2.77
C GLY A 66 -17.06 -13.49 -2.23
N GLY A 67 -15.73 -13.56 -2.19
CA GLY A 67 -15.00 -14.76 -1.75
C GLY A 67 -14.15 -14.52 -0.51
N ILE A 68 -13.18 -13.60 -0.60
CA ILE A 68 -12.18 -13.40 0.46
C ILE A 68 -12.81 -12.79 1.71
N LEU A 69 -13.54 -11.67 1.57
CA LEU A 69 -14.20 -11.00 2.69
C LEU A 69 -15.10 -11.95 3.51
N PRO A 70 -16.03 -12.72 2.93
CA PRO A 70 -16.91 -13.59 3.72
C PRO A 70 -16.15 -14.71 4.44
N VAL A 71 -15.11 -15.28 3.83
CA VAL A 71 -14.26 -16.28 4.50
C VAL A 71 -13.50 -15.66 5.67
N LEU A 72 -12.97 -14.46 5.48
CA LEU A 72 -12.27 -13.69 6.51
C LEU A 72 -13.21 -13.31 7.66
N VAL A 73 -14.47 -12.98 7.35
CA VAL A 73 -15.53 -12.75 8.33
C VAL A 73 -15.84 -14.03 9.11
N LEU A 74 -15.98 -15.17 8.44
CA LEU A 74 -16.28 -16.46 9.11
C LEU A 74 -15.15 -16.90 10.03
N PHE A 75 -13.90 -16.85 9.55
CA PHE A 75 -12.72 -17.19 10.35
C PHE A 75 -12.48 -16.19 11.47
N GLY A 76 -12.61 -14.89 11.19
CA GLY A 76 -12.49 -13.84 12.19
C GLY A 76 -13.57 -13.97 13.27
N PHE A 77 -14.82 -14.22 12.89
CA PHE A 77 -15.90 -14.46 13.82
C PHE A 77 -15.64 -15.70 14.69
N ALA A 78 -15.32 -16.85 14.08
CA ALA A 78 -15.08 -18.08 14.83
C ALA A 78 -13.86 -17.96 15.77
N GLY A 79 -12.76 -17.36 15.30
CA GLY A 79 -11.56 -17.14 16.10
C GLY A 79 -11.79 -16.18 17.27
N ASN A 80 -12.47 -15.06 17.02
CA ASN A 80 -12.75 -14.06 18.06
C ASN A 80 -13.80 -14.52 19.06
N VAL A 81 -14.83 -15.26 18.63
CA VAL A 81 -15.81 -15.89 19.53
C VAL A 81 -15.15 -16.96 20.39
N THR A 82 -14.25 -17.77 19.82
CA THR A 82 -13.51 -18.78 20.59
C THR A 82 -12.63 -18.13 21.66
N ASN A 83 -11.96 -17.01 21.33
CA ASN A 83 -11.22 -16.23 22.32
C ASN A 83 -12.13 -15.70 23.44
N MET A 84 -13.31 -15.15 23.13
CA MET A 84 -14.25 -14.72 24.18
C MET A 84 -14.73 -15.88 25.08
N VAL A 85 -15.11 -17.02 24.49
CA VAL A 85 -15.65 -18.18 25.22
C VAL A 85 -14.61 -18.80 26.14
N VAL A 86 -13.37 -18.93 25.67
CA VAL A 86 -12.27 -19.49 26.46
C VAL A 86 -11.89 -18.56 27.62
N PHE A 87 -11.81 -17.24 27.38
CA PHE A 87 -11.48 -16.28 28.44
C PHE A 87 -12.58 -16.13 29.50
N VAL A 88 -13.85 -16.23 29.10
CA VAL A 88 -14.98 -16.29 30.06
C VAL A 88 -14.89 -17.54 30.94
N ARG A 89 -14.40 -18.67 30.42
CA ARG A 89 -14.25 -19.91 31.19
C ARG A 89 -12.98 -19.99 32.05
N GLN A 90 -11.90 -19.30 31.68
CA GLN A 90 -10.63 -19.36 32.41
C GLN A 90 -10.51 -18.34 33.56
N GLY A 91 -11.41 -17.36 33.63
CA GLY A 91 -11.39 -16.31 34.65
C GLY A 91 -10.37 -15.22 34.30
N LEU A 92 -10.85 -13.99 34.06
CA LEU A 92 -10.03 -12.85 33.65
C LEU A 92 -9.16 -12.33 34.82
N GLY A 93 -8.04 -13.02 35.10
CA GLY A 93 -7.06 -12.61 36.11
C GLY A 93 -5.86 -11.84 35.55
N ASP A 94 -5.49 -12.10 34.28
CA ASP A 94 -4.28 -11.56 33.65
C ASP A 94 -4.56 -10.50 32.58
N ARG A 95 -3.72 -9.45 32.56
CA ARG A 95 -3.84 -8.28 31.67
C ARG A 95 -3.74 -8.65 30.18
N ILE A 96 -3.00 -9.71 29.86
CA ILE A 96 -2.82 -10.21 28.48
C ILE A 96 -4.14 -10.78 27.94
N ASN A 97 -4.87 -11.53 28.76
CA ASN A 97 -6.15 -12.13 28.38
C ASN A 97 -7.23 -11.07 28.16
N LEU A 98 -7.21 -9.99 28.95
CA LEU A 98 -8.12 -8.86 28.79
C LEU A 98 -7.84 -8.05 27.52
N CYS A 99 -6.56 -7.94 27.13
CA CYS A 99 -6.16 -7.32 25.87
C CYS A 99 -6.63 -8.14 24.67
N LEU A 100 -6.38 -9.45 24.67
CA LEU A 100 -6.84 -10.36 23.60
C LEU A 100 -8.37 -10.41 23.52
N PHE A 101 -9.06 -10.34 24.66
CA PHE A 101 -10.51 -10.24 24.72
C PHE A 101 -11.04 -8.93 24.12
N SER A 102 -10.43 -7.79 24.44
CA SER A 102 -10.80 -6.49 23.88
C SER A 102 -10.57 -6.42 22.36
N LEU A 103 -9.48 -7.03 21.88
CA LEU A 103 -9.18 -7.14 20.45
C LEU A 103 -10.26 -7.98 19.75
N ALA A 104 -10.58 -9.15 20.31
CA ALA A 104 -11.62 -10.03 19.79
C ALA A 104 -13.02 -9.40 19.77
N ILE A 105 -13.39 -8.61 20.79
CA ILE A 105 -14.64 -7.83 20.80
C ILE A 105 -14.63 -6.80 19.67
N THR A 106 -13.54 -6.06 19.53
CA THR A 106 -13.44 -4.98 18.53
C THR A 106 -13.54 -5.54 17.12
N ASP A 107 -12.82 -6.63 16.85
CA ASP A 107 -12.85 -7.30 15.56
C ASP A 107 -14.22 -7.92 15.26
N THR A 108 -14.84 -8.58 16.23
CA THR A 108 -16.20 -9.14 16.06
C THR A 108 -17.22 -8.03 15.84
N GLY A 109 -17.14 -6.94 16.60
CA GLY A 109 -18.02 -5.78 16.47
C GLY A 109 -17.88 -5.10 15.11
N PHE A 110 -16.65 -4.94 14.62
CA PHE A 110 -16.38 -4.38 13.30
C PHE A 110 -16.93 -5.26 12.18
N LEU A 111 -16.68 -6.58 12.24
CA LEU A 111 -17.23 -7.54 11.26
C LEU A 111 -18.76 -7.55 11.26
N LEU A 112 -19.39 -7.48 12.44
CA LEU A 112 -20.83 -7.49 12.60
C LEU A 112 -21.46 -6.19 12.08
N PHE A 113 -20.82 -5.03 12.33
CA PHE A 113 -21.23 -3.75 11.75
C PHE A 113 -21.11 -3.73 10.23
N HIS A 114 -20.01 -4.27 9.69
CA HIS A 114 -19.79 -4.35 8.24
C HIS A 114 -20.81 -5.28 7.56
N MET A 115 -21.13 -6.42 8.17
CA MET A 115 -22.20 -7.31 7.71
C MET A 115 -23.57 -6.66 7.80
N ALA A 116 -23.89 -6.04 8.94
CA ALA A 116 -25.17 -5.35 9.13
C ALA A 116 -25.37 -4.22 8.10
N SER A 117 -24.32 -3.45 7.79
CA SER A 117 -24.38 -2.38 6.79
C SER A 117 -24.72 -2.89 5.39
N ARG A 118 -24.11 -4.02 4.98
CA ARG A 118 -24.40 -4.65 3.68
C ARG A 118 -25.80 -5.27 3.64
N THR A 119 -26.19 -5.99 4.70
CA THR A 119 -27.52 -6.63 4.78
C THR A 119 -28.63 -5.58 4.88
N PHE A 120 -28.42 -4.49 5.61
CA PHE A 120 -29.38 -3.40 5.73
C PHE A 120 -29.64 -2.74 4.37
N VAL A 121 -28.61 -2.49 3.56
CA VAL A 121 -28.78 -1.96 2.20
C VAL A 121 -29.58 -2.92 1.32
N LEU A 122 -29.28 -4.22 1.37
CA LEU A 122 -30.05 -5.25 0.66
C LEU A 122 -31.52 -5.28 1.10
N PHE A 123 -31.77 -5.19 2.41
CA PHE A 123 -33.12 -5.19 2.96
C PHE A 123 -33.90 -3.96 2.52
N ASN A 124 -33.29 -2.77 2.53
CA ASN A 124 -33.92 -1.55 2.02
C ASN A 124 -34.19 -1.60 0.50
N LEU A 125 -33.37 -2.33 -0.25
CA LEU A 125 -33.55 -2.49 -1.69
C LEU A 125 -34.68 -3.48 -2.00
N PHE A 126 -34.74 -4.59 -1.26
CA PHE A 126 -35.85 -5.54 -1.32
C PHE A 126 -37.18 -4.93 -0.86
N ASP A 127 -37.17 -4.10 0.19
CA ASP A 127 -38.36 -3.42 0.69
C ASP A 127 -38.95 -2.46 -0.37
N LYS A 128 -38.09 -1.72 -1.08
CA LYS A 128 -38.50 -0.87 -2.20
C LYS A 128 -39.10 -1.66 -3.37
N GLU A 129 -38.48 -2.78 -3.74
CA GLU A 129 -39.00 -3.66 -4.79
C GLU A 129 -40.34 -4.29 -4.39
N LEU A 130 -40.46 -4.78 -3.16
CA LEU A 130 -41.70 -5.36 -2.64
C LEU A 130 -42.83 -4.32 -2.57
N GLY A 131 -42.53 -3.07 -2.21
CA GLY A 131 -43.50 -1.98 -2.20
C GLY A 131 -44.10 -1.67 -3.59
N ALA A 132 -43.38 -1.94 -4.67
CA ALA A 132 -43.86 -1.74 -6.04
C ALA A 132 -44.85 -2.81 -6.51
N TYR A 133 -44.84 -4.02 -5.93
CA TYR A 133 -45.77 -5.10 -6.28
C TYR A 133 -47.12 -5.02 -5.55
N TRP A 134 -47.24 -4.20 -4.51
CA TRP A 134 -48.45 -4.06 -3.69
C TRP A 134 -49.29 -2.80 -3.98
N GLN A 135 -48.96 -2.03 -5.03
CA GLN A 135 -49.80 -0.95 -5.60
C GLN A 135 -50.46 -1.39 -6.90
#